data_AF-S3BM98-F1
#
_entry.id   AF-S3BM98-F1
#
_cell.length_a   1.000
_cell.length_b   1.000
_cell.length_c   1.000
_cell.angle_alpha   90.00
_cell.angle_beta   90.00
_cell.angle_gamma   90.00
#
_symmetry.space_group_name_H-M   'P 1'
#
loop_
_entity.id
_entity.type
_entity.pdbx_description
1 polymer ?
#
loop_
_entity_poly.entity_id
_entity_poly.type
_entity_poly.pdbx_seq_one_letter_code
_entity_poly.pdbx_strand_id
1 'polypeptide(L)' 'MWREGDRVRDERTGKAGTVVRVTGPAPFLYRVLVDAGDEGPPLMLYRYGDQLRRVAGRSPGGPSPVP' A
#
# COMPACT_ATOMS: atom_id res chain seq x y z
N MET A 1 1.44 2.59 -11.56
CA MET A 1 0.80 3.65 -10.74
C MET A 1 -0.11 2.96 -9.73
N TRP A 2 0.03 3.27 -8.45
CA TRP A 2 -0.73 2.61 -7.38
C TRP A 2 -2.07 3.30 -7.14
N ARG A 3 -2.99 2.59 -6.50
CA ARG A 3 -4.33 3.06 -6.12
C ARG A 3 -4.56 2.80 -4.64
N GLU A 4 -5.51 3.51 -4.04
CA GLU A 4 -5.98 3.20 -2.70
C GLU A 4 -6.48 1.74 -2.66
N GLY A 5 -6.10 1.00 -1.62
CA GLY A 5 -6.36 -0.43 -1.47
C GLY A 5 -5.28 -1.35 -2.05
N ASP A 6 -4.34 -0.85 -2.86
CA ASP A 6 -3.24 -1.69 -3.36
C ASP A 6 -2.33 -2.15 -2.22
N ARG A 7 -2.03 -3.45 -2.20
CA ARG A 7 -1.02 -4.03 -1.30
C ARG A 7 0.37 -3.84 -1.88
N VAL A 8 1.19 -3.14 -1.13
CA VAL A 8 2.54 -2.73 -1.51
C VAL A 8 3.55 -3.12 -0.45
N ARG A 9 4.81 -3.29 -0.87
CA ARG A 9 5.96 -3.46 -0.01
C ARG A 9 6.86 -2.27 -0.22
N ASP A 10 7.21 -1.60 0.86
CA ASP A 10 8.20 -0.54 0.83
C ASP A 10 9.58 -1.13 0.51
N GLU A 11 10.24 -0.64 -0.54
CA GLU A 11 11.56 -1.14 -0.93
C GLU A 11 12.64 -0.78 0.09
N ARG A 12 12.50 0.38 0.75
CA ARG A 12 13.50 0.85 1.71
C ARG A 12 13.49 0.06 3.02
N THR A 13 12.31 -0.23 3.56
CA THR A 13 12.19 -0.92 4.87
C THR A 13 11.82 -2.38 4.75
N GLY A 14 11.45 -2.86 3.56
CA GLY A 14 10.95 -4.21 3.33
C GLY A 14 9.58 -4.48 3.95
N LYS A 15 8.94 -3.50 4.60
CA LYS A 15 7.65 -3.67 5.27
C LYS A 15 6.49 -3.67 4.26
N ALA A 16 5.51 -4.53 4.49
CA ALA A 16 4.28 -4.57 3.72
C ALA A 16 3.25 -3.59 4.27
N GLY A 17 2.37 -3.10 3.39
CA GLY A 17 1.33 -2.17 3.76
C GLY A 17 0.31 -1.99 2.64
N THR A 18 -0.66 -1.13 2.91
CA THR A 18 -1.76 -0.83 1.99
C THR A 18 -1.75 0.66 1.67
N VAL A 19 -1.87 1.02 0.39
CA VAL A 19 -2.03 2.42 0.00
C VAL A 19 -3.39 2.91 0.50
N VAL A 20 -3.40 3.98 1.30
CA VAL A 20 -4.63 4.58 1.85
C VAL A 20 -4.91 5.98 1.32
N ARG A 21 -3.94 6.58 0.61
CA ARG A 21 -4.14 7.85 -0.08
C ARG A 21 -3.17 8.02 -1.24
N VAL A 22 -3.64 8.64 -2.32
CA VAL A 22 -2.80 9.13 -3.42
C VAL A 22 -2.98 10.64 -3.55
N THR A 23 -1.89 11.41 -3.49
CA THR A 23 -1.89 12.87 -3.65
C THR A 23 -1.22 13.25 -4.98
N GLY A 24 -1.82 14.17 -5.74
CA GLY A 24 -1.34 14.65 -7.04
C GLY A 24 -2.15 15.84 -7.58
N PRO A 25 -1.85 16.38 -8.79
CA PRO A 25 -1.13 15.74 -9.90
C PRO A 25 0.40 15.70 -9.73
N ALA A 26 1.09 14.97 -10.61
CA ALA A 26 2.46 14.47 -10.44
C ALA A 26 3.50 15.49 -9.86
N PRO A 27 4.44 15.03 -9.01
CA PRO A 27 4.68 13.63 -8.64
C PRO A 27 3.60 13.08 -7.69
N PHE A 28 3.20 11.83 -7.92
CA PHE A 28 2.22 11.16 -7.06
C PHE A 28 2.88 10.78 -5.74
N LEU A 29 2.31 11.25 -4.63
CA LEU A 29 2.70 10.86 -3.29
C LEU A 29 1.70 9.85 -2.74
N TYR A 30 2.18 8.68 -2.34
CA TYR A 30 1.37 7.59 -1.80
C TYR A 30 1.50 7.57 -0.28
N ARG A 31 0.38 7.63 0.43
CA ARG A 31 0.33 7.34 1.86
C ARG A 31 0.04 5.85 2.05
N VAL A 32 0.94 5.15 2.72
CA VAL A 32 0.85 3.71 2.96
C VAL A 32 0.64 3.48 4.45
N LEU A 33 -0.39 2.71 4.79
CA LEU A 33 -0.58 2.15 6.12
C LEU A 33 0.19 0.82 6.17
N VAL A 34 1.30 0.79 6.88
CA VAL A 34 2.14 -0.38 7.07
C VAL A 34 1.49 -1.31 8.07
N ASP A 35 1.53 -2.61 7.80
CA ASP A 35 0.98 -3.60 8.71
C ASP A 35 1.67 -3.54 10.07
N ALA A 36 0.87 -3.62 11.13
CA ALA A 36 1.39 -3.93 12.45
C ALA A 36 2.04 -5.33 12.40
N GLY A 37 3.30 -5.42 12.81
CA GLY A 37 3.84 -6.71 13.27
C GLY A 37 3.29 -7.03 14.65
N ASP A 38 3.62 -8.21 15.19
CA ASP A 38 3.12 -8.70 16.49
C ASP A 38 3.37 -7.76 17.69
N GLU A 39 4.24 -6.74 17.57
CA GLU A 39 4.68 -5.89 18.69
C GLU A 39 4.49 -4.37 18.49
N GLY A 40 3.71 -3.88 17.52
CA GLY A 40 3.60 -2.41 17.38
C GLY A 40 2.42 -1.85 16.59
N PRO A 41 2.09 -0.56 16.82
CA PRO A 41 0.99 0.08 16.12
C PRO A 41 1.29 0.22 14.61
N PRO A 42 0.25 0.22 13.76
CA PRO A 42 0.40 0.49 12.33
C PRO A 42 1.11 1.83 12.07
N LEU A 43 2.06 1.84 11.15
CA LEU A 43 2.83 3.04 10.80
C LEU A 43 2.32 3.65 9.50
N MET A 44 2.22 4.98 9.44
CA MET A 44 1.93 5.70 8.19
C MET A 44 3.22 6.18 7.53
N LEU A 45 3.41 5.79 6.27
CA LEU A 45 4.55 6.21 5.45
C LEU A 45 4.08 7.02 4.24
N TYR A 46 4.90 7.97 3.81
CA TYR A 46 4.74 8.67 2.52
C TYR A 46 5.83 8.20 1.55
N ARG A 47 5.43 7.79 0.35
CA ARG A 47 6.31 7.17 -0.65
C ARG A 47 6.06 7.67 -2.06
N TYR A 48 7.12 7.69 -2.85
CA TYR A 48 7.02 7.79 -4.31
C TYR A 48 6.76 6.41 -4.92
N GLY A 49 6.22 6.40 -6.15
CA GLY A 49 5.74 5.16 -6.78
C GLY A 49 6.82 4.13 -7.06
N ASP A 50 8.04 4.59 -7.33
CA ASP A 50 9.26 3.79 -7.55
C ASP A 50 9.80 3.13 -6.28
N GLN A 51 9.39 3.61 -5.10
CA GLN A 51 9.81 3.07 -3.81
C GLN A 51 8.90 1.94 -3.30
N LEU A 52 7.92 1.53 -4.10
CA LEU A 52 6.91 0.54 -3.74
C LEU A 52 6.98 -0.64 -4.69
N ARG A 53 6.85 -1.85 -4.14
CA ARG A 53 6.78 -3.11 -4.87
C ARG A 53 5.43 -3.79 -4.63
N ARG A 54 4.96 -4.58 -5.58
CA ARG A 54 3.68 -5.30 -5.43
C ARG A 54 3.85 -6.44 -4.43
N VAL A 55 2.90 -6.58 -3.50
CA VAL A 55 2.82 -7.78 -2.65
C VAL A 55 1.87 -8.76 -3.32
N ALA A 56 2.28 -10.02 -3.44
CA ALA A 56 1.39 -11.10 -3.84
C ALA A 56 0.42 -11.38 -2.68
N GLY A 57 -0.72 -10.67 -2.67
CA GLY A 57 -1.75 -10.81 -1.66
C GLY A 57 -3.10 -10.46 -2.29
N ARG A 58 -4.06 -11.35 -2.16
CA ARG A 58 -5.44 -11.15 -2.61
C ARG A 58 -5.98 -9.89 -1.93
N SER A 59 -6.29 -8.85 -2.70
CA SER A 59 -7.00 -7.68 -2.17
C SER A 59 -8.35 -8.15 -1.60
N PRO A 60 -8.71 -7.84 -0.34
CA PRO A 60 -10.01 -8.20 0.23
C PRO A 60 -11.16 -7.32 -0.30
N GLY A 61 -11.11 -6.86 -1.55
CA GLY A 61 -12.03 -5.84 -2.06
C GLY A 61 -12.25 -5.83 -3.58
N GLY A 62 -12.19 -6.99 -4.24
CA GLY A 62 -12.75 -7.14 -5.58
C GLY A 62 -14.17 -7.70 -5.46
N PRO A 63 -15.18 -7.17 -6.18
CA PRO A 63 -16.54 -7.70 -6.10
C PRO A 63 -16.54 -9.20 -6.43
N SER A 64 -17.14 -10.00 -5.56
CA SER A 64 -17.38 -11.43 -5.79
C SER A 64 -18.09 -11.61 -7.14
N PRO A 65 -17.65 -12.55 -8.00
CA PRO A 65 -18.47 -12.97 -9.11
C PRO A 65 -19.69 -13.68 -8.52
N VAL A 66 -20.88 -13.10 -8.72
CA VAL A 66 -22.14 -13.79 -8.47
C VAL A 66 -22.28 -14.92 -9.49
N PRO A 67 -22.81 -16.09 -9.08
CA PRO A 67 -23.00 -17.25 -9.95
C PRO A 67 -24.05 -17.02 -11.04
#